data_AF-A0A8B8M5F0-F1
#
_entry.id   AF-A0A8B8M5F0-F1
#
_cell.length_a   1.000
_cell.length_b   1.000
_cell.length_c   1.000
_cell.angle_alpha   90.00
_cell.angle_beta   90.00
_cell.angle_gamma   90.00
#
_symmetry.space_group_name_H-M   'P 1'
#
loop_
_entity.id
_entity.type
_entity.pdbx_description
1 polymer ?
#
loop_
_entity_poly.entity_id
_entity_poly.type
_entity_poly.pdbx_seq_one_letter_code
_entity_poly.pdbx_strand_id
1 'polypeptide(L)'
;MVEVLFDDIFRVEKLNPDDKKLFDKVTRIEARSERFDMFMHLDINSELYPLKVGQKFALLLVPTLNPDGTPDTGYYTQINRQSLANNFEYVMYGKLYRITDGSGREKAELNISFGGLLMMLRGDASHCNKFELDQRLYLLMRKV
;
A
#
# COMPACT_ATOMS: atom_id res chain seq x y z
N MET A 1 -15.92 13.79 -2.24
CA MET A 1 -14.49 13.79 -1.85
C MET A 1 -14.11 12.33 -1.70
N VAL A 2 -12.96 11.91 -2.25
CA VAL A 2 -12.53 10.52 -2.19
C VAL A 2 -12.46 9.99 -0.76
N GLU A 3 -12.90 8.76 -0.56
CA GLU A 3 -12.68 8.06 0.69
C GLU A 3 -11.24 7.52 0.76
N VAL A 4 -10.51 7.93 1.79
CA VAL A 4 -9.19 7.37 2.10
C VAL A 4 -9.38 6.24 3.10
N LEU A 5 -9.03 5.02 2.69
CA LEU A 5 -9.18 3.82 3.52
C LEU A 5 -8.05 3.71 4.52
N PHE A 6 -6.84 4.13 4.13
CA PHE A 6 -5.66 4.14 4.98
C PHE A 6 -4.69 5.26 4.57
N ASP A 7 -4.10 5.93 5.56
CA ASP A 7 -3.07 6.98 5.39
C ASP A 7 -2.10 6.93 6.57
N ASP A 8 -0.86 6.51 6.34
CA ASP A 8 0.20 6.63 7.33
C ASP A 8 1.56 6.96 6.71
N ILE A 9 2.49 7.43 7.54
CA ILE A 9 3.92 7.50 7.22
C ILE A 9 4.57 6.22 7.72
N PHE A 10 5.36 5.59 6.86
CA PHE A 10 6.15 4.41 7.21
C PHE A 10 7.63 4.72 7.16
N ARG A 11 8.38 4.06 8.03
CA ARG A 11 9.85 4.01 8.01
C ARG A 11 10.30 2.62 7.56
N VAL A 12 11.18 2.58 6.56
CA VAL A 12 11.80 1.32 6.10
C VAL A 12 12.76 0.82 7.17
N GLU A 13 12.56 -0.41 7.65
CA GLU A 13 13.43 -1.06 8.62
C GLU A 13 14.41 -2.02 7.95
N LYS A 14 13.95 -2.79 6.95
CA LYS A 14 14.80 -3.73 6.20
C LYS A 14 14.44 -3.78 4.72
N LEU A 15 15.41 -4.21 3.92
CA LEU A 15 15.26 -4.53 2.50
C LEU A 15 15.58 -6.02 2.33
N ASN A 16 14.67 -6.78 1.72
CA ASN A 16 14.72 -8.23 1.58
C ASN A 16 15.01 -8.92 2.93
N PRO A 17 14.05 -8.95 3.87
CA PRO A 17 14.25 -9.44 5.23
C PRO A 17 14.69 -10.92 5.33
N ASP A 18 14.48 -11.71 4.28
CA ASP A 18 14.99 -13.10 4.18
C ASP A 18 16.46 -13.18 3.74
N ASP A 19 17.14 -12.03 3.60
CA ASP A 19 18.51 -11.85 3.10
C ASP A 19 18.78 -12.47 1.71
N LYS A 20 17.72 -12.82 0.98
CA LYS A 20 17.76 -13.41 -0.36
C LYS A 20 17.26 -12.40 -1.38
N LYS A 21 18.17 -11.77 -2.11
CA LYS A 21 17.81 -11.00 -3.30
C LYS A 21 17.51 -11.96 -4.45
N LEU A 22 16.23 -12.33 -4.58
CA LEU A 22 15.76 -13.24 -5.64
C LEU A 22 15.51 -12.53 -6.98
N PHE A 23 15.29 -11.22 -6.95
CA PHE A 23 14.91 -10.44 -8.12
C PHE A 23 15.78 -9.19 -8.24
N ASP A 24 16.19 -8.86 -9.47
CA ASP A 24 17.07 -7.72 -9.71
C ASP A 24 16.37 -6.39 -9.50
N LYS A 25 15.10 -6.31 -9.95
CA LYS A 25 14.28 -5.10 -10.05
C LYS A 25 13.18 -5.00 -9.00
N VAL A 26 12.98 -6.04 -8.20
CA VAL A 26 11.95 -6.10 -7.16
C VAL A 26 12.63 -6.25 -5.82
N THR A 27 12.14 -5.51 -4.82
CA THR A 27 12.63 -5.59 -3.45
C THR A 27 11.46 -5.66 -2.52
N ARG A 28 11.51 -6.61 -1.57
CA ARG A 28 10.55 -6.69 -0.48
C ARG A 28 11.02 -5.76 0.63
N ILE A 29 10.29 -4.70 0.90
CA ILE A 29 10.58 -3.81 2.03
C ILE A 29 9.83 -4.30 3.26
N GLU A 30 10.50 -4.23 4.42
CA GLU A 30 9.88 -4.30 5.74
C GLU A 30 9.82 -2.89 6.31
N ALA A 31 8.65 -2.46 6.74
CA ALA A 31 8.46 -1.11 7.23
C ALA A 31 7.49 -1.06 8.42
N ARG A 32 7.71 -0.09 9.31
CA ARG A 32 6.86 0.19 10.46
C ARG A 32 6.20 1.55 10.31
N SER A 33 4.93 1.62 10.67
CA SER A 33 4.16 2.86 10.63
C SER A 33 4.46 3.75 11.84
N GLU A 34 4.43 5.06 11.66
CA GLU A 34 4.75 6.02 12.72
C GLU A 34 3.54 6.35 13.61
N ARG A 35 2.32 6.33 13.06
CA ARG A 35 1.11 6.73 13.81
C ARG A 35 0.35 5.54 14.37
N PHE A 36 0.14 4.51 13.56
CA PHE A 36 -0.78 3.41 13.87
C PHE A 36 -0.11 2.11 14.33
N ASP A 37 1.21 2.11 14.53
CA ASP A 37 1.98 0.91 14.90
C ASP A 37 1.74 -0.30 13.96
N MET A 38 1.50 -0.01 12.67
CA MET A 38 1.28 -1.04 11.65
C MET A 38 2.61 -1.63 11.20
N PHE A 39 2.63 -2.93 10.99
CA PHE A 39 3.70 -3.66 10.33
C PHE A 39 3.38 -3.84 8.86
N MET A 40 4.36 -3.67 7.98
CA MET A 40 4.17 -3.87 6.54
C MET A 40 5.32 -4.65 5.91
N HIS A 41 4.97 -5.63 5.08
CA HIS A 41 5.80 -6.10 3.97
C HIS A 41 5.21 -5.61 2.66
N LEU A 42 6.05 -5.07 1.77
CA LEU A 42 5.62 -4.57 0.46
C LEU A 42 6.67 -4.88 -0.61
N ASP A 43 6.26 -5.53 -1.69
CA ASP A 43 7.09 -5.68 -2.88
C ASP A 43 6.99 -4.41 -3.75
N ILE A 44 8.13 -3.80 -4.07
CA ILE A 44 8.21 -2.62 -4.93
C ILE A 44 9.13 -2.87 -6.11
N ASN A 45 8.88 -2.19 -7.24
CA ASN A 45 9.86 -2.07 -8.30
C ASN A 45 10.95 -1.08 -7.86
N SER A 46 12.07 -1.61 -7.37
CA SER A 46 13.17 -0.83 -6.81
C SER A 46 14.08 -0.20 -7.85
N GLU A 47 13.97 -0.58 -9.12
CA GLU A 47 14.60 0.12 -10.24
C GLU A 47 13.91 1.47 -10.49
N LEU A 48 12.56 1.50 -10.44
CA LEU A 48 11.78 2.72 -10.65
C LEU A 48 11.69 3.59 -9.41
N TYR A 49 11.53 2.97 -8.23
CA TYR A 49 11.31 3.69 -6.98
C TYR A 49 12.23 3.17 -5.87
N PRO A 50 13.50 3.60 -5.86
CA PRO A 50 14.47 3.11 -4.89
C PRO A 50 14.18 3.66 -3.49
N LEU A 51 14.16 2.76 -2.51
CA LEU A 51 14.08 3.07 -1.07
C LEU A 51 15.29 2.52 -0.32
N LYS A 52 15.69 3.21 0.75
CA LYS A 52 16.80 2.80 1.63
C LYS A 52 16.32 2.53 3.05
N VAL A 53 17.04 1.70 3.78
CA VAL A 53 16.82 1.51 5.22
C VAL A 53 16.87 2.86 5.94
N GLY A 54 15.91 3.10 6.84
CA GLY A 54 15.76 4.34 7.59
C GLY A 54 14.98 5.43 6.86
N GLN A 55 14.73 5.30 5.56
CA GLN A 55 13.96 6.28 4.79
C GLN A 55 12.48 6.22 5.17
N LYS A 56 11.84 7.39 5.15
CA LYS A 56 10.40 7.54 5.37
C LYS A 56 9.66 7.78 4.06
N PHE A 57 8.42 7.32 4.01
CA PHE A 57 7.50 7.59 2.92
C PHE A 57 6.06 7.66 3.44
N ALA A 58 5.25 8.50 2.83
CA ALA A 58 3.81 8.50 3.03
C ALA A 58 3.18 7.42 2.14
N LEU A 59 2.21 6.68 2.67
CA LEU A 59 1.46 5.66 1.95
C LEU A 59 -0.04 5.87 2.16
N LEU A 60 -0.76 5.91 1.04
CA LEU A 60 -2.22 5.97 1.01
C LEU A 60 -2.80 4.74 0.29
N LEU A 61 -3.91 4.22 0.82
CA LEU A 61 -4.76 3.23 0.14
C LEU A 61 -6.14 3.84 -0.13
N VAL A 62 -6.56 3.83 -1.39
CA VAL A 62 -7.84 4.40 -1.85
C VAL A 62 -8.52 3.48 -2.87
N PRO A 63 -9.86 3.47 -2.98
CA PRO A 63 -10.58 2.63 -3.95
C PRO A 63 -10.66 3.28 -5.34
N THR A 64 -10.39 4.58 -5.46
CA THR A 64 -10.45 5.34 -6.72
C THR A 64 -9.42 6.46 -6.73
N LEU A 65 -8.92 6.81 -7.92
CA LEU A 65 -8.04 7.97 -8.12
C LEU A 65 -8.81 9.28 -8.37
N ASN A 66 -10.14 9.20 -8.53
CA ASN A 66 -10.96 10.37 -8.79
C ASN A 66 -11.11 11.20 -7.49
N PRO A 67 -10.69 12.48 -7.47
CA PRO A 67 -10.73 13.30 -6.24
C PRO A 67 -12.15 13.53 -5.70
N ASP A 68 -13.15 13.49 -6.57
CA ASP A 68 -14.56 13.61 -6.20
C ASP A 68 -15.12 12.37 -5.50
N GLY A 69 -14.44 11.22 -5.60
CA GLY A 69 -14.86 9.93 -5.05
C GLY A 69 -15.69 9.07 -6.00
N THR A 70 -15.80 9.46 -7.28
CA THR A 70 -16.50 8.63 -8.29
C THR A 70 -15.80 7.27 -8.43
N PRO A 71 -16.56 6.14 -8.47
CA PRO A 71 -15.98 4.81 -8.54
C PRO A 71 -15.06 4.62 -9.75
N ASP A 72 -14.03 3.80 -9.58
CA ASP A 72 -13.14 3.40 -10.66
C ASP A 72 -13.89 2.56 -11.70
N THR A 73 -13.73 2.87 -12.98
CA THR A 73 -14.41 2.15 -14.07
C THR A 73 -13.68 0.88 -14.49
N GLY A 74 -12.50 0.60 -13.93
CA GLY A 74 -11.60 -0.49 -14.31
C GLY A 74 -10.79 -0.21 -15.58
N TYR A 75 -11.00 0.92 -16.25
CA TYR A 75 -10.27 1.32 -17.45
C TYR A 75 -9.40 2.54 -17.15
N TYR A 76 -8.09 2.39 -17.39
CA TYR A 76 -7.19 3.52 -17.36
C TYR A 76 -7.49 4.44 -18.54
N THR A 77 -8.04 5.61 -18.25
CA THR A 77 -8.27 6.64 -19.25
C THR A 77 -7.24 7.74 -19.03
N GLN A 78 -6.41 7.99 -20.04
CA GLN A 78 -5.40 9.05 -20.02
C GLN A 78 -6.05 10.42 -20.28
N ILE A 79 -7.10 10.73 -19.53
CA ILE A 79 -7.77 12.02 -19.61
C ILE A 79 -7.05 12.94 -18.62
N ASN A 80 -6.73 14.17 -19.07
CA ASN A 80 -6.05 15.23 -18.33
C ASN A 80 -6.91 15.80 -17.17
N ARG A 81 -7.49 14.92 -16.35
CA ARG A 81 -8.24 15.23 -15.14
C ARG A 81 -7.27 15.27 -13.96
N GLN A 82 -7.49 16.21 -13.04
CA GLN A 82 -6.80 16.19 -11.76
C GLN A 82 -7.04 14.83 -11.10
N SER A 83 -5.97 14.10 -10.82
CA SER A 83 -5.98 12.79 -10.17
C SER A 83 -5.21 12.87 -8.86
N LEU A 84 -5.59 12.05 -7.89
CA LEU A 84 -4.81 11.91 -6.65
C LEU A 84 -3.36 11.50 -6.96
N ALA A 85 -3.15 10.73 -8.03
CA ALA A 85 -1.84 10.27 -8.47
C ALA A 85 -0.84 11.40 -8.75
N ASN A 86 -1.30 12.59 -9.15
CA ASN A 86 -0.43 13.73 -9.43
C ASN A 86 0.37 14.21 -8.20
N ASN A 87 -0.07 13.88 -6.99
CA ASN A 87 0.57 14.30 -5.74
C ASN A 87 1.53 13.24 -5.17
N PHE A 88 1.73 12.13 -5.89
CA PHE A 88 2.51 10.98 -5.46
C PHE A 88 3.51 10.56 -6.52
N GLU A 89 4.56 9.86 -6.09
CA GLU A 89 5.72 9.51 -6.92
C GLU A 89 5.61 8.07 -7.45
N TYR A 90 4.91 7.19 -6.72
CA TYR A 90 4.77 5.79 -7.06
C TYR A 90 3.33 5.33 -6.80
N VAL A 91 2.70 4.73 -7.81
CA VAL A 91 1.30 4.29 -7.76
C VAL A 91 1.20 2.86 -8.24
N MET A 92 0.47 2.03 -7.49
CA MET A 92 0.16 0.65 -7.87
C MET A 92 -1.34 0.42 -7.80
N TYR A 93 -1.85 -0.49 -8.65
CA TYR A 93 -3.24 -0.92 -8.66
C TYR A 93 -3.32 -2.42 -8.41
N GLY A 94 -4.21 -2.83 -7.50
CA GLY A 94 -4.22 -4.20 -7.00
C GLY A 94 -5.57 -4.61 -6.43
N LYS A 95 -5.61 -5.84 -5.91
CA LYS A 95 -6.79 -6.44 -5.31
C LYS A 95 -6.45 -7.00 -3.93
N LEU A 96 -7.30 -6.68 -2.95
CA LEU A 96 -7.28 -7.31 -1.63
C LEU A 96 -7.81 -8.74 -1.75
N TYR A 97 -6.95 -9.74 -1.56
CA TYR A 97 -7.29 -11.14 -1.82
C TYR A 97 -7.44 -11.97 -0.56
N ARG A 98 -6.99 -11.46 0.60
CA ARG A 98 -7.15 -12.13 1.88
C ARG A 98 -7.21 -11.11 3.01
N ILE A 99 -8.19 -11.31 3.88
CA ILE A 99 -8.34 -10.62 5.16
C ILE A 99 -8.27 -11.69 6.25
N THR A 100 -7.59 -11.40 7.34
CA THR A 100 -7.60 -12.23 8.55
C THR A 100 -7.94 -11.34 9.72
N ASP A 101 -9.12 -11.58 10.29
CA ASP A 101 -9.62 -10.80 11.41
C ASP A 101 -8.78 -11.07 12.66
N GLY A 102 -8.38 -10.00 13.34
CA GLY A 102 -7.75 -10.10 14.65
C GLY A 102 -8.81 -10.30 15.72
N SER A 103 -8.70 -11.36 16.53
CA SER A 103 -9.60 -11.58 17.66
C SER A 103 -8.88 -11.29 18.99
N GLY A 104 -9.49 -10.48 19.87
CA GLY A 104 -8.95 -10.16 21.18
C GLY A 104 -7.61 -9.41 21.14
N ARG A 105 -6.50 -10.12 21.38
CA ARG A 105 -5.12 -9.57 21.34
C ARG A 105 -4.45 -9.77 19.98
N GLU A 106 -5.06 -10.51 19.06
CA GLU A 106 -4.49 -10.79 17.75
C GLU A 106 -4.65 -9.58 16.83
N LYS A 107 -3.56 -9.21 16.13
CA LYS A 107 -3.55 -8.15 15.12
C LYS A 107 -4.23 -8.64 13.84
N ALA A 108 -5.08 -7.81 13.23
CA ALA A 108 -5.67 -8.07 11.92
C ALA A 108 -4.61 -7.98 10.82
N GLU A 109 -4.81 -8.72 9.73
CA GLU A 109 -3.89 -8.78 8.60
C GLU A 109 -4.63 -8.63 7.26
N LEU A 110 -4.13 -7.73 6.42
CA LEU A 110 -4.62 -7.48 5.06
C LEU A 110 -3.53 -7.89 4.07
N ASN A 111 -3.90 -8.73 3.10
CA ASN A 111 -3.00 -9.20 2.05
C ASN A 111 -3.49 -8.73 0.68
N ILE A 112 -2.74 -7.84 0.04
CA ILE A 112 -3.08 -7.19 -1.22
C ILE A 112 -2.07 -7.63 -2.30
N SER A 113 -2.56 -7.86 -3.52
CA SER A 113 -1.70 -8.16 -4.68
C SER A 113 -1.83 -7.07 -5.74
N PHE A 114 -0.71 -6.44 -6.07
CA PHE A 114 -0.57 -5.44 -7.11
C PHE A 114 0.03 -6.08 -8.37
N GLY A 115 -0.76 -6.92 -9.05
CA GLY A 115 -0.31 -7.62 -10.26
C GLY A 115 0.84 -8.62 -10.01
N GLY A 116 0.92 -9.20 -8.81
CA GLY A 116 1.99 -10.13 -8.42
C GLY A 116 3.00 -9.54 -7.42
N LEU A 117 3.05 -8.21 -7.27
CA LEU A 117 3.78 -7.56 -6.17
C LEU A 117 2.90 -7.61 -4.92
N LEU A 118 3.37 -8.31 -3.88
CA LEU A 118 2.56 -8.58 -2.70
C LEU A 118 2.74 -7.52 -1.63
N MET A 119 1.67 -7.27 -0.89
CA MET A 119 1.66 -6.47 0.32
C MET A 119 0.98 -7.25 1.44
N MET A 120 1.60 -7.25 2.62
CA MET A 120 0.97 -7.66 3.87
C MET A 120 1.02 -6.47 4.82
N LEU A 121 -0.15 -6.06 5.32
CA LEU A 121 -0.30 -5.00 6.31
C LEU A 121 -0.95 -5.59 7.55
N ARG A 122 -0.30 -5.47 8.70
CA ARG A 122 -0.74 -6.08 9.96
C ARG A 122 -0.75 -5.08 11.10
N GLY A 123 -1.84 -5.04 11.86
CA GLY A 123 -1.98 -4.10 12.98
C GLY A 123 -3.30 -4.21 13.72
N ASP A 124 -3.69 -3.12 14.38
CA ASP A 124 -4.96 -3.07 15.10
C ASP A 124 -6.15 -3.19 14.13
N ALA A 125 -7.14 -4.02 14.48
CA ALA A 125 -8.31 -4.29 13.64
C ALA A 125 -9.11 -3.01 13.32
N SER A 126 -9.11 -2.02 14.23
CA SER A 126 -9.80 -0.74 14.03
C SER A 126 -9.36 0.00 12.76
N HIS A 127 -8.12 -0.18 12.30
CA HIS A 127 -7.58 0.40 11.07
C HIS A 127 -7.86 -0.45 9.82
N CYS A 128 -8.33 -1.69 9.98
CA CYS A 128 -8.59 -2.63 8.89
C CYS A 128 -10.09 -2.80 8.58
N ASN A 129 -10.99 -2.30 9.44
CA ASN A 129 -12.45 -2.52 9.35
C ASN A 129 -13.12 -2.00 8.08
N LYS A 130 -12.49 -1.08 7.35
CA LYS A 130 -13.07 -0.49 6.12
C LYS A 130 -12.76 -1.29 4.85
N PHE A 131 -11.95 -2.34 4.97
CA PHE A 131 -11.49 -3.11 3.82
C PHE A 131 -12.40 -4.31 3.57
N GLU A 132 -12.72 -4.54 2.29
CA GLU A 132 -13.58 -5.65 1.87
C GLU A 132 -12.84 -6.64 0.98
N LEU A 133 -13.13 -7.93 1.11
CA LEU A 133 -12.52 -8.95 0.27
C LEU A 133 -12.84 -8.69 -1.21
N ASP A 134 -11.87 -8.96 -2.09
CA ASP A 134 -11.93 -8.70 -3.53
C ASP A 134 -12.02 -7.22 -3.93
N GLN A 135 -11.93 -6.29 -2.98
CA GLN A 135 -11.86 -4.86 -3.26
C GLN A 135 -10.61 -4.50 -4.07
N ARG A 136 -10.82 -3.64 -5.08
CA ARG A 136 -9.76 -3.05 -5.90
C ARG A 136 -9.24 -1.79 -5.23
N LEU A 137 -7.91 -1.68 -5.16
CA LEU A 137 -7.24 -0.64 -4.40
C LEU A 137 -6.10 -0.02 -5.21
N TYR A 138 -5.94 1.28 -5.06
CA TYR A 138 -4.76 2.02 -5.44
C TYR A 138 -3.89 2.26 -4.22
N LEU A 139 -2.62 1.90 -4.32
CA LEU A 139 -1.57 2.29 -3.40
C LEU A 139 -0.84 3.49 -3.97
N LEU A 140 -0.73 4.56 -3.18
CA LEU A 140 0.01 5.77 -3.55
C LEU A 140 1.12 6.01 -2.54
N MET A 141 2.32 6.27 -3.03
CA MET A 141 3.51 6.50 -2.23
C MET A 141 4.29 7.74 -2.68
N ARG A 142 4.85 8.46 -1.70
CA ARG A 142 5.83 9.53 -1.93
C ARG A 142 6.83 9.56 -0.79
N LYS A 143 8.08 9.90 -1.09
CA LYS A 143 9.11 10.08 -0.06
C LYS A 143 8.77 11.30 0.82
N VAL A 144 9.23 11.24 2.07
CA VAL A 144 9.14 12.34 3.05
C VAL A 144 10.55 12.85 3.34
#